data_AF-A0A926JCT4-F1
#
_entry.id   AF-A0A926JCT4-F1
#
_cell.length_a   1.000
_cell.length_b   1.000
_cell.length_c   1.000
_cell.angle_alpha   90.00
_cell.angle_beta   90.00
_cell.angle_gamma   90.00
#
_symmetry.space_group_name_H-M   'P 1'
#
loop_
_entity.id
_entity.type
_entity.pdbx_description
1 polymer ?
#
loop_
_entity_poly.entity_id
_entity_poly.type
_entity_poly.pdbx_seq_one_letter_code
_entity_poly.pdbx_strand_id
1 'polypeptide(L)'
;MGNHTVFLGAILGLQGYAIEQDADTYARLVGNIAANDLTDSVRPINAAVGRDFARASGIGGSAQHNSGTRMIHLDRGGDVQVIPLDSLQLKRLDLLKVDVEGFEVACMKGAAITIMRHKPLIIAEAINRQSFDDLVTCLEPLGYRPTRRYNVTPTYLFEAV
;
A
#
# COMPACT_ATOMS: atom_id res chain seq x y z
N MET A 1 -11.13 -1.09 9.49
CA MET A 1 -9.74 -1.29 9.00
C MET A 1 -9.64 -2.68 8.39
N GLY A 2 -8.95 -2.85 7.26
CA GLY A 2 -8.89 -4.14 6.54
C GLY A 2 -10.03 -4.41 5.55
N ASN A 3 -10.88 -3.43 5.23
CA ASN A 3 -12.00 -3.59 4.28
C ASN A 3 -11.51 -4.10 2.92
N HIS A 4 -10.48 -3.46 2.36
CA HIS A 4 -9.87 -3.89 1.10
C HIS A 4 -9.32 -5.32 1.19
N THR A 5 -8.64 -5.67 2.28
CA THR A 5 -8.11 -7.01 2.49
C THR A 5 -9.21 -8.07 2.50
N VAL A 6 -10.28 -7.84 3.27
CA VAL A 6 -11.41 -8.77 3.35
C VAL A 6 -12.15 -8.86 2.01
N PHE A 7 -12.41 -7.73 1.34
CA PHE A 7 -13.08 -7.75 0.04
C PHE A 7 -12.24 -8.48 -1.02
N LEU A 8 -10.96 -8.13 -1.18
CA LEU A 8 -10.08 -8.75 -2.16
C LEU A 8 -9.86 -10.24 -1.85
N GLY A 9 -9.70 -10.61 -0.57
CA GLY A 9 -9.49 -11.99 -0.16
C GLY A 9 -10.76 -12.84 -0.20
N ALA A 10 -11.78 -12.47 0.59
CA ALA A 10 -12.96 -13.30 0.81
C ALA A 10 -13.97 -13.24 -0.35
N ILE A 11 -14.07 -12.10 -1.04
CA ILE A 11 -15.06 -11.94 -2.13
C ILE A 11 -14.45 -12.23 -3.49
N LEU A 12 -13.24 -11.71 -3.76
CA LEU A 12 -12.58 -11.92 -5.05
C LEU A 12 -11.62 -13.13 -5.07
N GLY A 13 -11.37 -13.77 -3.93
CA GLY A 13 -10.51 -14.95 -3.84
C GLY A 13 -9.02 -14.65 -4.06
N LEU A 14 -8.59 -13.40 -3.91
CA LEU A 14 -7.18 -13.03 -4.11
C LEU A 14 -6.34 -13.44 -2.92
N GLN A 15 -5.11 -13.85 -3.22
CA GLN A 15 -4.10 -14.21 -2.24
C GLN A 15 -2.96 -13.21 -2.29
N GLY A 16 -2.32 -12.94 -1.15
CA GLY A 16 -1.17 -12.05 -1.12
C GLY A 16 -0.86 -11.46 0.23
N TYR A 17 -0.35 -10.23 0.20
CA TYR A 17 0.16 -9.53 1.38
C TYR A 17 -0.74 -8.34 1.72
N ALA A 18 -0.96 -8.12 3.00
CA ALA A 18 -1.57 -6.90 3.53
C ALA A 18 -0.56 -6.22 4.44
N ILE A 19 -0.12 -5.00 4.09
CA ILE A 19 0.96 -4.31 4.79
C ILE A 19 0.36 -3.11 5.52
N GLU A 20 0.57 -3.04 6.83
CA GLU A 20 0.02 -2.00 7.71
C GLU A 20 1.10 -1.54 8.70
N GLN A 21 1.35 -0.24 8.76
CA GLN A 21 2.42 0.34 9.56
C GLN A 21 2.02 0.54 11.02
N ASP A 22 0.76 0.86 11.26
CA ASP A 22 0.26 1.17 12.58
C ASP A 22 -0.04 -0.11 13.38
N ALA A 23 0.57 -0.27 14.56
CA ALA A 23 0.47 -1.51 15.33
C ALA A 23 -0.97 -1.85 15.77
N ASP A 24 -1.74 -0.85 16.20
CA ASP A 24 -3.14 -1.04 16.61
C ASP A 24 -4.01 -1.45 15.41
N THR A 25 -3.82 -0.78 14.28
CA THR A 25 -4.52 -1.10 13.03
C THR A 25 -4.11 -2.46 12.49
N TYR A 26 -2.83 -2.81 12.58
CA TYR A 26 -2.30 -4.12 12.22
C TYR A 26 -2.94 -5.23 13.05
N ALA A 27 -3.07 -5.05 14.37
CA ALA A 27 -3.75 -6.03 15.22
C ALA A 27 -5.22 -6.25 14.79
N ARG A 28 -5.91 -5.17 14.39
CA ARG A 28 -7.29 -5.25 13.87
C ARG A 28 -7.33 -5.92 12.50
N LEU A 29 -6.35 -5.67 11.63
CA LEU A 29 -6.21 -6.35 10.34
C LEU A 29 -6.03 -7.86 10.53
N VAL A 30 -5.15 -8.29 11.44
CA VAL A 30 -4.94 -9.70 11.78
C VAL A 30 -6.23 -10.34 12.27
N GLY A 31 -6.95 -9.68 13.19
CA GLY A 31 -8.25 -10.16 13.68
C GLY A 31 -9.27 -10.32 12.56
N ASN A 32 -9.34 -9.38 11.62
CA ASN A 32 -10.25 -9.45 10.47
C ASN A 32 -9.87 -10.54 9.47
N ILE A 33 -8.57 -10.78 9.24
CA ILE A 33 -8.10 -11.90 8.42
C ILE A 33 -8.56 -13.23 9.03
N ALA A 34 -8.38 -13.41 10.35
CA ALA A 34 -8.80 -14.62 11.05
C ALA A 34 -10.32 -14.80 11.05
N ALA A 35 -11.08 -13.74 11.30
CA ALA A 35 -12.54 -13.79 11.36
C ALA A 35 -13.22 -14.08 10.00
N ASN A 36 -12.48 -14.02 8.89
CA ASN A 36 -12.98 -14.26 7.54
C ASN A 36 -12.30 -15.47 6.87
N ASP A 37 -11.65 -16.35 7.64
CA ASP A 37 -10.98 -17.56 7.15
C ASP A 37 -9.91 -17.28 6.07
N LEU A 38 -9.23 -16.13 6.18
CA LEU A 38 -8.21 -15.69 5.20
C LEU A 38 -6.78 -16.00 5.61
N THR A 39 -6.55 -16.71 6.73
CA THR A 39 -5.20 -16.96 7.26
C THR A 39 -4.27 -17.70 6.30
N ASP A 40 -4.84 -18.57 5.45
CA ASP A 40 -4.08 -19.33 4.46
C ASP A 40 -3.83 -18.54 3.16
N SER A 41 -4.59 -17.46 2.93
CA SER A 41 -4.59 -16.70 1.68
C SER A 41 -3.95 -15.31 1.81
N VAL A 42 -3.99 -14.71 2.99
CA VAL A 42 -3.49 -13.35 3.24
C VAL A 42 -2.44 -13.36 4.33
N ARG A 43 -1.24 -12.88 4.00
CA ARG A 43 -0.15 -12.69 4.94
C ARG A 43 -0.05 -11.22 5.38
N PRO A 44 -0.37 -10.89 6.64
CA PRO A 44 -0.22 -9.54 7.15
C PRO A 44 1.25 -9.22 7.51
N ILE A 45 1.72 -8.01 7.21
CA ILE A 45 3.06 -7.50 7.60
C ILE A 45 2.90 -6.19 8.35
N ASN A 46 3.48 -6.08 9.54
CA ASN A 46 3.51 -4.83 10.29
C ASN A 46 4.73 -3.98 9.89
N ALA A 47 4.57 -3.19 8.83
CA ALA A 47 5.60 -2.31 8.30
C ALA A 47 4.95 -1.20 7.45
N ALA A 48 5.69 -0.13 7.21
CA ALA A 48 5.42 0.81 6.13
C ALA A 48 6.16 0.38 4.87
N VAL A 49 5.67 0.84 3.71
CA VAL A 49 6.36 0.65 2.43
C VAL A 49 7.00 1.97 2.00
N GLY A 50 8.25 1.91 1.55
CA GLY A 50 9.00 3.07 1.09
C GLY A 50 10.08 2.69 0.09
N ARG A 51 10.87 3.67 -0.37
CA ARG A 51 11.92 3.45 -1.37
C ARG A 51 13.04 2.53 -0.85
N ASP A 52 13.49 2.80 0.37
CA ASP A 52 14.67 2.20 0.97
C ASP A 52 14.32 1.62 2.35
N PHE A 53 15.16 0.72 2.86
CA PHE A 53 15.04 0.28 4.24
C PHE A 53 15.28 1.44 5.20
N ALA A 54 14.35 1.66 6.13
CA ALA A 54 14.47 2.68 7.15
C ALA A 54 13.69 2.33 8.41
N ARG A 55 13.82 3.19 9.41
CA ARG A 55 12.94 3.23 10.58
C ARG A 55 12.26 4.58 10.62
N ALA A 56 11.09 4.61 11.24
CA ALA A 56 10.31 5.82 11.34
C ALA A 56 9.45 5.83 12.60
N SER A 57 9.18 7.04 13.08
CA SER A 57 8.30 7.28 14.22
C SER A 57 6.92 7.66 13.68
N GLY A 58 5.87 7.00 14.17
CA GLY A 58 4.51 7.41 13.88
C GLY A 58 4.18 8.71 14.59
N ILE A 59 3.74 9.75 13.87
CA ILE A 59 3.08 10.88 14.56
C ILE A 59 1.69 10.41 14.93
N GLY A 60 1.49 10.14 16.23
CA GLY A 60 0.18 9.86 16.79
C GLY A 60 -0.76 11.03 16.54
N GLY A 61 -1.64 10.89 15.56
CA GLY A 61 -2.88 11.68 15.52
C GLY A 61 -3.63 11.40 16.82
N SER A 62 -3.81 12.45 17.62
CA SER A 62 -4.62 12.46 18.83
C SER A 62 -5.94 11.73 18.59
N ALA A 63 -6.32 10.89 19.55
CA ALA A 63 -7.57 10.15 19.56
C ALA A 63 -8.78 11.06 19.25
N GLN A 64 -9.25 11.06 18.01
CA GLN A 64 -10.65 11.18 17.56
C GLN A 64 -10.64 11.50 16.05
N HIS A 65 -11.29 10.62 15.29
CA HIS A 65 -11.55 10.68 13.83
C HIS A 65 -10.43 10.15 12.90
N ASN A 66 -10.77 9.04 12.24
CA ASN A 66 -10.12 8.39 11.09
C ASN A 66 -8.68 7.90 11.29
N SER A 67 -8.53 6.63 11.65
CA SER A 67 -7.26 5.90 11.82
C SER A 67 -6.45 5.69 10.53
N GLY A 68 -6.83 6.29 9.40
CA GLY A 68 -6.10 6.18 8.12
C GLY A 68 -4.90 7.13 8.00
N THR A 69 -4.96 8.30 8.64
CA THR A 69 -4.04 9.42 8.32
C THR A 69 -2.85 9.54 9.28
N ARG A 70 -2.08 8.47 9.52
CA ARG A 70 -0.83 8.55 10.30
C ARG A 70 0.35 8.84 9.37
N MET A 71 0.88 10.07 9.43
CA MET A 71 2.12 10.43 8.72
C MET A 71 3.35 9.85 9.41
N ILE A 72 4.28 9.38 8.59
CA ILE A 72 5.54 8.77 9.01
C ILE A 72 6.68 9.78 8.91
N HIS A 73 7.48 9.91 9.97
CA HIS A 73 8.74 10.66 9.95
C HIS A 73 9.92 9.71 10.07
N LEU A 74 10.85 9.75 9.11
CA LEU A 74 12.07 8.94 9.16
C LEU A 74 12.86 9.28 10.43
N ASP A 75 13.07 8.27 11.24
CA ASP A 75 13.70 8.36 12.55
C ASP A 75 14.42 7.05 12.83
N ARG A 76 15.74 7.10 13.02
CA ARG A 76 16.55 5.92 13.30
C ARG A 76 16.16 5.24 14.62
N GLY A 77 15.55 5.97 15.56
CA GLY A 77 15.01 5.45 16.81
C GLY A 77 13.53 5.07 16.75
N GLY A 78 12.85 5.31 15.62
CA GLY A 78 11.41 5.09 15.50
C GLY A 78 11.03 3.62 15.54
N ASP A 79 9.80 3.31 15.92
CA ASP A 79 9.27 1.97 16.15
C ASP A 79 8.74 1.29 14.88
N VAL A 80 8.38 2.06 13.85
CA VAL A 80 7.88 1.56 12.57
C VAL A 80 9.01 1.18 11.63
N GLN A 81 8.98 -0.05 11.11
CA GLN A 81 9.88 -0.48 10.04
C GLN A 81 9.39 0.01 8.69
N VAL A 82 10.28 0.53 7.85
CA VAL A 82 9.99 0.88 6.45
C VAL A 82 10.76 -0.09 5.56
N ILE A 83 10.06 -0.76 4.64
CA ILE A 83 10.65 -1.73 3.71
C ILE A 83 10.36 -1.36 2.24
N PRO A 84 11.30 -1.59 1.32
CA PRO A 84 10.99 -1.64 -0.11
C PRO A 84 10.11 -2.83 -0.43
N LEU A 85 9.08 -2.67 -1.27
CA LEU A 85 8.26 -3.81 -1.72
C LEU A 85 9.12 -4.84 -2.47
N ASP A 86 10.12 -4.39 -3.22
CA ASP A 86 11.09 -5.22 -3.93
C ASP A 86 11.84 -6.19 -3.00
N SER A 87 11.97 -5.87 -1.71
CA SER A 87 12.60 -6.75 -0.72
C SER A 87 11.80 -8.03 -0.44
N LEU A 88 10.49 -8.05 -0.72
CA LEU A 88 9.66 -9.24 -0.56
C LEU A 88 9.93 -10.30 -1.63
N GLN A 89 10.67 -9.96 -2.70
CA GLN A 89 11.06 -10.87 -3.78
C GLN A 89 9.89 -11.71 -4.32
N LEU A 90 8.74 -11.05 -4.51
CA LEU A 90 7.51 -11.70 -4.93
C LEU A 90 7.71 -12.51 -6.21
N LYS A 91 7.21 -13.75 -6.22
CA LYS A 91 7.27 -14.63 -7.40
C LYS A 91 6.22 -14.28 -8.45
N ARG A 92 5.14 -13.62 -8.04
CA ARG A 92 4.02 -13.17 -8.85
C ARG A 92 3.38 -11.95 -8.19
N LEU A 93 2.90 -11.02 -8.99
CA LEU A 93 2.06 -9.91 -8.54
C LEU A 93 1.12 -9.50 -9.69
N ASP A 94 -0.18 -9.73 -9.53
CA ASP A 94 -1.18 -9.37 -10.55
C ASP A 94 -1.86 -8.03 -10.25
N LEU A 95 -1.95 -7.65 -8.97
CA LEU A 95 -2.61 -6.44 -8.50
C LEU A 95 -1.81 -5.80 -7.36
N LEU A 96 -1.59 -4.50 -7.45
CA LEU A 96 -1.01 -3.66 -6.40
C LEU A 96 -1.99 -2.55 -6.03
N LYS A 97 -2.68 -2.68 -4.89
CA LYS A 97 -3.45 -1.58 -4.29
C LYS A 97 -2.54 -0.77 -3.37
N VAL A 98 -2.52 0.54 -3.55
CA VAL A 98 -1.75 1.48 -2.73
C VAL A 98 -2.71 2.54 -2.16
N ASP A 99 -2.65 2.68 -0.84
CA ASP A 99 -3.50 3.54 -0.02
C ASP A 99 -2.68 3.89 1.24
N VAL A 100 -1.77 4.86 1.09
CA VAL A 100 -0.73 5.14 2.10
C VAL A 100 -0.66 6.62 2.44
N GLU A 101 -1.71 7.37 2.11
CA GLU A 101 -1.99 8.73 2.58
C GLU A 101 -0.79 9.69 2.39
N GLY A 102 -0.27 9.78 1.16
CA GLY A 102 0.79 10.70 0.77
C GLY A 102 2.18 10.07 0.56
N PHE A 103 2.31 8.76 0.79
CA PHE A 103 3.55 8.01 0.57
C PHE A 103 3.55 7.16 -0.71
N GLU A 104 2.60 7.39 -1.62
CA GLU A 104 2.37 6.52 -2.78
C GLU A 104 3.59 6.48 -3.70
N VAL A 105 4.20 7.64 -3.98
CA VAL A 105 5.41 7.73 -4.82
C VAL A 105 6.60 7.00 -4.18
N ALA A 106 6.73 7.07 -2.85
CA ALA A 106 7.77 6.33 -2.14
C ALA A 106 7.53 4.81 -2.25
N CYS A 107 6.28 4.36 -2.17
CA CYS A 107 5.91 2.98 -2.41
C CYS A 107 6.23 2.54 -3.84
N MET A 108 5.87 3.34 -4.85
CA MET A 108 6.17 3.03 -6.25
C MET A 108 7.68 2.89 -6.50
N LYS A 109 8.49 3.78 -5.91
CA LYS A 109 9.96 3.70 -6.00
C LYS A 109 10.52 2.46 -5.34
N GLY A 110 9.96 2.03 -4.20
CA GLY A 110 10.33 0.79 -3.52
C GLY A 110 9.81 -0.48 -4.18
N ALA A 111 8.94 -0.34 -5.18
CA ALA A 111 8.31 -1.43 -5.92
C ALA A 111 8.76 -1.48 -7.40
N ALA A 112 9.72 -0.65 -7.80
CA ALA A 112 10.04 -0.43 -9.22
C ALA A 112 10.46 -1.73 -9.93
N ILE A 113 11.28 -2.57 -9.29
CA ILE A 113 11.73 -3.85 -9.87
C ILE A 113 10.54 -4.80 -10.00
N THR A 114 9.72 -4.90 -8.95
CA THR A 114 8.53 -5.75 -8.90
C THR A 114 7.51 -5.34 -9.96
N ILE A 115 7.24 -4.04 -10.11
CA ILE A 115 6.34 -3.46 -11.11
C ILE A 115 6.86 -3.76 -12.52
N MET A 116 8.14 -3.49 -12.80
CA MET A 116 8.72 -3.77 -14.12
C MET A 116 8.70 -5.25 -14.46
N ARG A 117 8.93 -6.14 -13.47
CA ARG A 117 9.00 -7.58 -13.67
C ARG A 117 7.64 -8.21 -13.92
N HIS A 118 6.65 -7.86 -13.10
CA HIS A 118 5.36 -8.57 -13.06
C HIS A 118 4.25 -7.84 -13.79
N LYS A 119 4.44 -6.54 -14.09
CA LYS A 119 3.46 -5.70 -14.78
C LYS A 119 2.04 -5.79 -14.16
N PRO A 120 1.89 -5.63 -12.83
CA PRO A 120 0.58 -5.72 -12.18
C PRO A 120 -0.36 -4.59 -12.63
N LEU A 121 -1.66 -4.79 -12.46
CA LEU A 121 -2.60 -3.67 -12.35
C LEU A 121 -2.26 -2.87 -11.09
N ILE A 122 -2.21 -1.54 -11.18
CA ILE A 122 -1.91 -0.68 -10.03
C ILE A 122 -3.14 0.17 -9.73
N ILE A 123 -3.68 0.05 -8.53
CA ILE A 123 -4.75 0.91 -8.04
C ILE A 123 -4.15 1.81 -6.95
N ALA A 124 -4.01 3.11 -7.21
CA ALA A 124 -3.39 4.04 -6.26
C ALA A 124 -4.32 5.20 -5.94
N GLU A 125 -4.42 5.54 -4.65
CA GLU A 125 -5.11 6.76 -4.23
C GLU A 125 -4.25 8.00 -4.51
N ALA A 126 -4.89 9.11 -4.89
CA ALA A 126 -4.27 10.41 -5.00
C ALA A 126 -5.19 11.46 -4.39
N ILE A 127 -4.84 11.91 -3.18
CA ILE A 127 -5.67 12.83 -2.37
C ILE A 127 -5.91 14.19 -3.05
N ASN A 128 -5.04 14.59 -3.98
CA ASN A 128 -5.16 15.83 -4.72
C ASN A 128 -4.49 15.73 -6.11
N ARG A 129 -4.59 16.81 -6.90
CA ARG A 129 -4.03 16.86 -8.25
C ARG A 129 -2.51 16.68 -8.29
N GLN A 130 -1.78 17.24 -7.33
CA GLN A 130 -0.32 17.10 -7.26
C GLN A 130 0.08 15.64 -7.02
N SER A 131 -0.57 14.95 -6.07
CA SER A 131 -0.34 13.53 -5.82
C SER A 131 -0.59 12.68 -7.07
N PHE A 132 -1.59 13.02 -7.88
CA PHE A 132 -1.86 12.37 -9.15
C PHE A 132 -0.74 12.62 -10.17
N ASP A 133 -0.32 13.88 -10.36
CA ASP A 133 0.72 14.24 -11.32
C ASP A 133 2.08 13.59 -10.93
N ASP A 134 2.37 13.48 -9.63
CA ASP A 134 3.57 12.81 -9.12
C ASP A 134 3.53 11.30 -9.37
N LEU A 135 2.37 10.66 -9.20
CA LEU A 135 2.16 9.25 -9.53
C LEU A 135 2.35 8.98 -11.02
N VAL A 136 1.77 9.82 -11.89
CA VAL A 136 1.94 9.71 -13.34
C VAL A 136 3.42 9.84 -13.70
N THR A 137 4.10 10.86 -13.18
CA THR A 137 5.54 11.08 -13.41
C THR A 137 6.38 9.89 -12.95
N CYS A 138 5.98 9.21 -11.87
CA CYS A 138 6.69 8.04 -11.36
C CYS A 138 6.43 6.77 -12.19
N LEU A 139 5.21 6.58 -12.70
CA LEU A 139 4.76 5.34 -13.34
C LEU A 139 4.91 5.35 -14.87
N GLU A 140 4.81 6.51 -15.52
CA GLU A 140 4.95 6.62 -16.98
C GLU A 140 6.28 6.06 -17.51
N PRO A 141 7.45 6.34 -16.90
CA PRO A 141 8.72 5.73 -17.33
C PRO A 141 8.77 4.20 -17.19
N LEU A 142 7.91 3.62 -16.35
CA LEU A 142 7.78 2.16 -16.19
C LEU A 142 6.83 1.53 -17.22
N GLY A 143 6.28 2.35 -18.13
CA GLY A 143 5.34 1.94 -19.17
C GLY A 143 3.91 1.83 -18.65
N TYR A 144 3.49 2.73 -17.76
CA TYR A 144 2.13 2.73 -17.20
C TYR A 144 1.37 4.01 -17.53
N ARG A 145 0.06 3.91 -17.68
CA ARG A 145 -0.83 5.06 -17.86
C ARG A 145 -2.11 4.94 -17.02
N PRO A 146 -2.64 6.06 -16.51
CA PRO A 146 -3.93 6.04 -15.83
C PRO A 146 -5.05 5.82 -16.85
N THR A 147 -5.92 4.84 -16.61
CA THR A 147 -7.01 4.47 -17.53
C THR A 147 -8.40 4.69 -16.93
N ARG A 148 -8.51 4.67 -15.60
CA ARG A 148 -9.79 4.84 -14.89
C ARG A 148 -9.60 5.61 -13.59
N ARG A 149 -10.68 6.28 -13.15
CA ARG A 149 -10.77 7.00 -11.87
C ARG A 149 -12.03 6.55 -11.13
N TYR A 150 -11.89 6.32 -9.84
CA TYR A 150 -12.93 5.86 -8.93
C TYR A 150 -13.01 6.77 -7.69
N ASN A 151 -14.07 6.59 -6.90
CA ASN A 151 -14.29 7.14 -5.56
C ASN A 151 -14.38 8.68 -5.47
N VAL A 152 -14.77 9.16 -4.28
CA VAL A 152 -14.80 10.59 -3.96
C VAL A 152 -13.38 11.10 -3.74
N THR A 153 -12.63 10.47 -2.83
CA THR A 153 -11.16 10.59 -2.81
C THR A 153 -10.64 9.91 -4.07
N PRO A 154 -9.98 10.64 -4.98
CA PRO A 154 -9.62 10.08 -6.29
C PRO A 154 -8.73 8.84 -6.15
N THR A 155 -9.20 7.70 -6.66
CA THR A 155 -8.40 6.48 -6.79
C THR A 155 -8.27 6.12 -8.26
N TYR A 156 -7.05 5.91 -8.75
CA TYR A 156 -6.77 5.69 -10.17
C TYR A 156 -6.32 4.26 -10.43
N LEU A 157 -6.79 3.69 -11.54
CA LEU A 157 -6.22 2.49 -12.12
C LEU A 157 -5.15 2.88 -13.13
N PHE A 158 -3.96 2.32 -12.97
CA PHE A 158 -2.87 2.38 -13.93
C PHE A 158 -2.65 1.00 -14.55
N GLU A 159 -2.52 0.97 -15.87
CA GLU A 159 -2.30 -0.24 -16.66
C GLU A 159 -1.01 -0.10 -17.47
N ALA A 160 -0.33 -1.22 -17.69
CA ALA A 160 0.87 -1.28 -18.51
C ALA A 160 0.50 -1.08 -20.00
N VAL A 161 1.32 -0.32 -20.72
CA VAL A 161 1.19 -0.05 -22.17
C VAL A 161 2.33 -0.65 -22.98
#